data_AF-A0A9E4DLJ6-F1
#
_entry.id   AF-A0A9E4DLJ6-F1
#
_cell.length_a   1.000
_cell.length_b   1.000
_cell.length_c   1.000
_cell.angle_alpha   90.00
_cell.angle_beta   90.00
_cell.angle_gamma   90.00
#
_symmetry.space_group_name_H-M   'P 1'
#
loop_
_entity.id
_entity.type
_entity.pdbx_description
1 polymer ?
#
loop_
_entity_poly.entity_id
_entity_poly.type
_entity_poly.pdbx_seq_one_letter_code
_entity_poly.pdbx_strand_id
1 'polypeptide(L)'
;RLLHLLDTPIEVANKPLFATASIGISLYPEDATTPDTLLQHADAAMYRAKALGRNRAAFYAPELTVSAQQRMDLEQDLRQAIAEQAFVVHYQA
;
A
#
# COMPACT_ATOMS: atom_id res chain seq x y z
N ARG A 1 -18.89 1.72 3.41
CA ARG A 1 -19.36 2.93 4.13
C ARG A 1 -18.25 4.00 4.24
N LEU A 2 -17.06 3.70 4.76
CA LEU A 2 -15.97 4.70 4.91
C LEU A 2 -15.49 5.32 3.59
N LEU A 3 -15.25 4.53 2.55
CA LEU A 3 -14.78 5.05 1.25
C LEU A 3 -15.74 6.07 0.64
N HIS A 4 -17.05 5.89 0.83
CA HIS A 4 -18.06 6.79 0.26
C HIS A 4 -18.05 8.18 0.90
N LEU A 5 -17.47 8.32 2.11
CA LEU A 5 -17.29 9.64 2.73
C LEU A 5 -16.26 10.50 1.99
N LEU A 6 -15.42 9.88 1.15
CA LEU A 6 -14.43 10.57 0.34
C LEU A 6 -14.91 10.84 -1.10
N ASP A 7 -16.11 10.39 -1.45
CA ASP A 7 -16.70 10.67 -2.78
C ASP A 7 -17.09 12.16 -2.91
N THR A 8 -17.33 12.83 -1.78
CA THR A 8 -17.57 14.28 -1.74
C THR A 8 -16.26 15.06 -1.67
N PRO A 9 -16.07 16.11 -2.49
CA PRO A 9 -14.86 16.92 -2.48
C PRO A 9 -14.69 17.64 -1.14
N ILE A 10 -13.43 17.78 -0.72
CA ILE A 10 -13.04 18.49 0.50
C ILE A 10 -12.64 19.92 0.09
N GLU A 11 -13.19 20.94 0.74
CA GLU A 11 -12.73 22.31 0.50
C GLU A 11 -11.40 22.58 1.21
N VAL A 12 -10.40 22.98 0.43
CA VAL A 12 -9.10 23.43 0.93
C VAL A 12 -8.75 24.72 0.22
N ALA A 13 -8.57 25.81 0.98
CA ALA A 13 -8.28 27.15 0.45
C ALA A 13 -9.27 27.61 -0.65
N ASN A 14 -10.57 27.40 -0.42
CA ASN A 14 -11.66 27.70 -1.36
C ASN A 14 -11.55 26.98 -2.71
N LYS A 15 -10.87 25.83 -2.75
CA LYS A 15 -10.78 24.96 -3.93
C LYS A 15 -11.26 23.55 -3.57
N PRO A 16 -12.05 22.89 -4.44
CA PRO A 16 -12.45 21.52 -4.23
C PRO A 16 -11.27 20.57 -4.47
N LEU A 17 -10.97 19.73 -3.49
CA LEU A 17 -9.99 18.65 -3.58
C LEU A 17 -10.71 17.29 -3.61
N PHE A 18 -10.43 16.48 -4.62
CA PHE A 18 -10.90 15.11 -4.72
C PHE A 18 -9.86 14.16 -4.16
N ALA A 19 -10.23 13.36 -3.17
CA ALA A 19 -9.36 12.39 -2.54
C ALA A 19 -9.98 11.00 -2.63
N THR A 20 -9.14 9.97 -2.66
CA THR A 20 -9.57 8.57 -2.53
C THR A 20 -8.74 7.92 -1.43
N ALA A 21 -9.23 6.83 -0.84
CA ALA A 21 -8.47 6.07 0.15
C ALA A 21 -8.29 4.62 -0.27
N SER A 22 -7.18 4.03 0.16
CA SER A 22 -6.97 2.58 0.14
C SER A 22 -6.96 2.12 1.59
N ILE A 23 -7.79 1.12 1.93
CA ILE A 23 -8.00 0.67 3.30
C ILE A 23 -7.50 -0.77 3.43
N GLY A 24 -6.69 -1.04 4.44
CA GLY A 24 -6.32 -2.38 4.84
C GLY A 24 -7.08 -2.81 6.09
N ILE A 25 -7.50 -4.08 6.14
CA ILE A 25 -8.30 -4.63 7.23
C ILE A 25 -7.58 -5.87 7.76
N SER A 26 -7.42 -5.94 9.09
CA SER A 26 -6.91 -7.08 9.83
C SER A 26 -7.87 -7.41 10.98
N LEU A 27 -8.12 -8.69 11.24
CA LEU A 27 -9.15 -9.20 12.15
C LEU A 27 -8.52 -9.90 13.34
N TYR A 28 -8.87 -9.46 14.56
CA TYR A 28 -8.56 -10.20 15.77
C TYR A 28 -9.66 -11.25 16.03
N PRO A 29 -9.31 -12.49 16.43
CA PRO A 29 -7.96 -13.03 16.60
C PRO A 29 -7.39 -13.73 15.34
N GLU A 30 -8.14 -13.73 14.24
CA GLU A 30 -7.90 -14.53 13.03
C GLU A 30 -6.54 -14.23 12.39
N ASP A 31 -6.20 -12.94 12.26
CA ASP A 31 -4.99 -12.48 11.59
C ASP A 31 -3.82 -12.32 12.57
N ALA A 32 -4.08 -11.96 13.82
CA ALA A 32 -3.08 -11.91 14.89
C ALA A 32 -3.73 -11.71 16.27
N THR A 33 -2.99 -12.07 17.32
CA THR A 33 -3.41 -11.91 18.72
C THR A 33 -2.74 -10.74 19.44
N THR A 34 -1.79 -10.07 18.79
CA THR A 34 -1.08 -8.91 19.33
C THR A 34 -1.43 -7.65 18.55
N PRO A 35 -1.53 -6.47 19.21
CA PRO A 35 -1.81 -5.21 18.52
C PRO A 35 -0.79 -4.87 17.43
N ASP A 36 0.50 -5.07 17.69
CA ASP A 36 1.57 -4.72 16.76
C ASP A 36 1.49 -5.53 15.47
N THR A 37 1.23 -6.83 15.58
CA THR A 37 1.11 -7.71 14.40
C THR A 37 -0.19 -7.44 13.65
N LEU A 38 -1.30 -7.13 14.33
CA LEU A 38 -2.54 -6.71 13.67
C LEU A 38 -2.34 -5.43 12.84
N LEU A 39 -1.59 -4.45 13.37
CA LEU A 39 -1.26 -3.22 12.65
C LEU A 39 -0.39 -3.49 11.43
N GLN A 40 0.64 -4.33 11.57
CA GLN A 40 1.49 -4.75 10.45
C GLN A 40 0.67 -5.42 9.34
N HIS A 41 -0.24 -6.33 9.70
CA HIS A 41 -1.11 -7.03 8.76
C HIS A 41 -2.12 -6.08 8.07
N ALA A 42 -2.67 -5.12 8.81
CA ALA A 42 -3.54 -4.09 8.23
C ALA A 42 -2.77 -3.21 7.23
N ASP A 43 -1.52 -2.85 7.51
CA ASP A 43 -0.70 -2.07 6.58
C ASP A 43 -0.39 -2.87 5.29
N ALA A 44 -0.01 -4.15 5.43
CA ALA A 44 0.18 -5.04 4.28
C ALA A 44 -1.08 -5.14 3.40
N ALA A 45 -2.26 -5.28 4.02
CA ALA A 45 -3.55 -5.27 3.33
C ALA A 45 -3.82 -3.92 2.63
N MET A 46 -3.46 -2.79 3.24
CA MET A 46 -3.61 -1.46 2.63
C MET A 46 -2.74 -1.32 1.38
N TYR A 47 -1.50 -1.84 1.40
CA TYR A 47 -0.66 -1.89 0.20
C TYR A 47 -1.27 -2.75 -0.91
N ARG A 48 -1.90 -3.88 -0.57
CA ARG A 48 -2.67 -4.67 -1.55
C ARG A 48 -3.79 -3.84 -2.16
N ALA A 49 -4.54 -3.09 -1.35
CA ALA A 49 -5.60 -2.21 -1.84
C ALA A 49 -5.05 -1.14 -2.81
N LYS A 50 -3.87 -0.57 -2.54
CA LYS A 50 -3.18 0.35 -3.45
C LYS A 50 -2.81 -0.33 -4.78
N ALA A 51 -2.26 -1.55 -4.72
CA ALA A 51 -1.82 -2.29 -5.90
C ALA A 51 -2.98 -2.75 -6.81
N LEU A 52 -4.13 -3.08 -6.23
CA LEU A 52 -5.30 -3.56 -6.97
C LEU A 52 -6.11 -2.45 -7.70
N GLY A 53 -5.66 -1.20 -7.66
CA GLY A 53 -6.30 -0.08 -8.35
C GLY A 53 -6.84 1.03 -7.45
N ARG A 54 -6.41 1.08 -6.18
CA ARG A 54 -6.78 2.13 -5.20
C ARG A 54 -8.31 2.20 -4.98
N ASN A 55 -8.75 3.22 -4.23
CA ASN A 55 -10.15 3.49 -3.86
C ASN A 55 -10.94 2.26 -3.39
N ARG A 56 -10.32 1.41 -2.56
CA ARG A 56 -10.90 0.13 -2.13
C ARG A 56 -10.38 -0.31 -0.77
N ALA A 57 -11.07 -1.27 -0.19
CA ALA A 57 -10.60 -2.01 0.96
C ALA A 57 -10.04 -3.37 0.53
N ALA A 58 -9.06 -3.88 1.27
CA ALA A 58 -8.60 -5.25 1.18
C ALA A 58 -8.44 -5.84 2.58
N PHE A 59 -8.83 -7.10 2.74
CA PHE A 59 -8.54 -7.89 3.93
C PHE A 59 -7.12 -8.44 3.86
N TYR A 60 -6.54 -8.64 5.03
CA TYR A 60 -5.28 -9.35 5.17
C TYR A 60 -5.42 -10.78 4.66
N ALA A 61 -4.31 -11.27 4.11
CA ALA A 61 -4.09 -12.67 3.79
C ALA A 61 -2.59 -12.92 3.98
N PRO A 62 -2.14 -14.07 4.51
CA PRO A 62 -0.74 -14.32 4.83
C PRO A 62 0.24 -14.08 3.67
N GLU A 63 -0.20 -14.34 2.43
CA GLU A 63 0.59 -14.14 1.22
C GLU A 63 0.92 -12.65 0.97
N LEU A 64 0.17 -11.73 1.58
CA LEU A 64 0.36 -10.29 1.45
C LEU A 64 1.58 -9.78 2.19
N THR A 65 1.91 -10.35 3.35
CA THR A 65 3.10 -9.92 4.09
C THR A 65 4.36 -10.18 3.28
N VAL A 66 4.44 -11.35 2.63
CA VAL A 66 5.57 -11.71 1.76
C VAL A 66 5.66 -10.76 0.57
N SER A 67 4.56 -10.54 -0.14
CA SER A 67 4.56 -9.66 -1.32
C SER A 67 4.83 -8.19 -0.96
N ALA A 68 4.31 -7.71 0.16
CA ALA A 68 4.58 -6.36 0.65
C ALA A 68 6.05 -6.18 1.02
N GLN A 69 6.63 -7.15 1.74
CA GLN A 69 8.05 -7.12 2.12
C GLN A 69 8.96 -7.10 0.88
N GLN A 70 8.76 -8.03 -0.06
CA GLN A 70 9.53 -8.09 -1.31
C GLN A 70 9.48 -6.77 -2.09
N ARG A 71 8.34 -6.08 -2.05
CA ARG A 71 8.18 -4.80 -2.74
C ARG A 71 8.89 -3.65 -2.03
N MET A 72 8.88 -3.63 -0.69
CA MET A 72 9.66 -2.67 0.09
C MET A 72 11.15 -2.87 -0.13
N ASP A 73 11.61 -4.12 -0.09
CA ASP A 73 13.01 -4.49 -0.33
C ASP A 73 13.44 -4.03 -1.74
N LEU A 74 12.63 -4.33 -2.77
CA LEU A 74 12.90 -3.88 -4.13
C LEU A 74 12.92 -2.34 -4.25
N GLU A 75 12.03 -1.61 -3.57
CA GLU A 75 12.05 -0.14 -3.61
C GLU A 75 13.33 0.41 -2.98
N GLN A 76 13.77 -0.17 -1.86
CA GLN A 76 15.02 0.18 -1.21
C GLN A 76 16.22 -0.10 -2.13
N ASP A 77 16.27 -1.29 -2.72
CA ASP A 77 17.34 -1.71 -3.64
C ASP A 77 17.40 -0.82 -4.88
N LEU A 78 16.25 -0.49 -5.49
CA LEU A 78 16.19 0.42 -6.63
C LEU A 78 16.67 1.83 -6.26
N ARG A 79 16.29 2.34 -5.09
CA ARG A 79 16.73 3.66 -4.62
C ARG A 79 18.25 3.68 -4.41
N GLN A 80 18.83 2.62 -3.87
CA GLN A 80 20.27 2.46 -3.73
C GLN A 80 20.96 2.37 -5.10
N ALA A 81 20.44 1.53 -6.00
CA ALA A 81 20.99 1.32 -7.34
C ALA A 81 21.04 2.62 -8.18
N ILE A 82 20.04 3.51 -8.02
CA ILE A 82 20.08 4.84 -8.64
C ILE A 82 21.23 5.67 -8.08
N ALA A 83 21.39 5.70 -6.75
CA ALA A 83 22.44 6.48 -6.09
C ALA A 83 23.85 6.01 -6.48
N GLU A 84 24.01 4.70 -6.68
CA GLU A 84 25.28 4.08 -7.06
C GLU A 84 25.50 3.98 -8.58
N GLN A 85 24.57 4.50 -9.39
CA GLN A 85 24.59 4.38 -10.85
C GLN A 85 24.73 2.91 -11.33
N ALA A 86 24.11 1.97 -10.62
CA ALA A 86 24.27 0.53 -10.84
C ALA A 86 23.45 -0.02 -12.03
N PHE A 87 22.67 0.81 -12.73
CA PHE A 87 21.93 0.41 -13.92
C PHE A 87 22.81 0.40 -15.17
N VAL A 88 22.62 -0.60 -16.01
CA VAL A 88 23.31 -0.72 -17.31
C VAL A 88 22.30 -0.81 -18.45
N VAL A 89 22.68 -0.28 -19.61
CA VAL A 89 21.86 -0.33 -20.82
C VAL A 89 22.22 -1.60 -21.60
N HIS A 90 21.22 -2.42 -21.89
CA HIS A 90 21.35 -3.58 -22.77
C HIS A 90 20.74 -3.27 -24.14
N TYR A 91 21.38 -3.72 -25.20
CA TYR A 91 20.90 -3.61 -26.58
C TYR A 91 20.63 -5.02 -27.13
N GLN A 92 19.44 -5.22 -27.70
CA GLN A 92 19.07 -6.43 -28.42
C GLN A 92 18.78 -6.06 -29.87
N ALA A 93 19.35 -6.82 -30.80
CA ALA A 93 19.22 -6.64 -32.25
C ALA A 93 17.83 -7.02 -32.77
#